data_AF-A0A940PCX8-F1
#
_entry.id   AF-A0A940PCX8-F1
#
_cell.length_a   1.000
_cell.length_b   1.000
_cell.length_c   1.000
_cell.angle_alpha   90.00
_cell.angle_beta   90.00
_cell.angle_gamma   90.00
#
_symmetry.space_group_name_H-M   'P 1'
#
loop_
_entity.id
_entity.type
_entity.pdbx_description
1 polymer ?
#
loop_
_entity_poly.entity_id
_entity_poly.type
_entity_poly.pdbx_seq_one_letter_code
_entity_poly.pdbx_strand_id
1 'polypeptide(L)'
;MNTNPFDLFEAAINEDEQRQFQELILKGGFTAFRLFIDGFRERLKHYEEHEHVNISRLIASAKELFPEPQAFSPAWAHIWEEYEFIVTYKQTVLETIPSDQREGEWQIILDNPYTTSDLVCYPNLSFMEGAYMYAYFRSDLKNNEYIRLQKIQNLIMAFGSERTESMEKSKDR
;
A
#
# COMPACT_ATOMS: atom_id res chain seq x y z
N MET A 1 7.74 15.35 21.17
CA MET A 1 6.79 15.09 20.08
C MET A 1 7.59 14.41 18.98
N ASN A 2 7.33 13.12 18.71
CA ASN A 2 7.92 12.43 17.57
C ASN A 2 7.12 12.85 16.34
N THR A 3 7.49 13.99 15.73
CA THR A 3 6.96 14.35 14.42
C THR A 3 7.47 13.31 13.43
N ASN A 4 6.57 12.69 12.65
CA ASN A 4 6.96 11.75 11.61
C ASN A 4 7.86 12.50 10.61
N PRO A 5 9.06 11.98 10.24
CA PRO A 5 9.92 12.64 9.27
C PRO A 5 9.21 12.95 7.95
N PHE A 6 8.22 12.14 7.55
CA PHE A 6 7.40 12.43 6.37
C PHE A 6 6.63 13.74 6.48
N ASP A 7 6.05 14.07 7.64
CA ASP A 7 5.26 15.30 7.83
C ASP A 7 6.17 16.54 7.67
N LEU A 8 7.41 16.45 8.15
CA LEU A 8 8.41 17.50 7.97
C LEU A 8 8.80 17.68 6.50
N PHE A 9 8.92 16.57 5.78
CA PHE A 9 9.20 16.59 4.35
C PHE A 9 8.05 17.17 3.53
N GLU A 10 6.81 16.75 3.79
CA GLU A 10 5.63 17.27 3.07
C GLU A 10 5.42 18.77 3.34
N ALA A 11 5.79 19.24 4.53
CA ALA A 11 5.75 20.65 4.89
C ALA A 11 6.95 21.48 4.37
N ALA A 12 8.00 20.85 3.83
CA ALA A 12 9.19 21.56 3.34
C ALA A 12 8.93 22.13 1.94
N ILE A 13 8.74 23.47 1.86
CA ILE A 13 8.32 24.16 0.64
C ILE A 13 9.53 24.73 -0.12
N ASN A 14 10.62 25.04 0.58
CA ASN A 14 11.81 25.68 0.01
C ASN A 14 13.09 24.83 0.16
N GLU A 15 14.13 25.21 -0.59
CA GLU A 15 15.40 24.48 -0.61
C GLU A 15 16.08 24.41 0.75
N ASP A 16 15.97 25.46 1.58
CA ASP A 16 16.62 25.48 2.89
C ASP A 16 15.95 24.50 3.86
N GLU A 17 14.62 24.43 3.87
CA GLU A 17 13.85 23.43 4.64
C GLU A 17 14.14 22.01 4.16
N GLN A 18 14.25 21.81 2.84
CA GLN A 18 14.61 20.51 2.28
C GLN A 18 16.02 20.07 2.66
N ARG A 19 17.00 20.99 2.66
CA ARG A 19 18.36 20.70 3.14
C ARG A 19 18.37 20.36 4.64
N GLN A 20 17.65 21.11 5.47
CA GLN A 20 17.53 20.80 6.90
C GLN A 20 16.91 19.42 7.13
N PHE A 21 15.87 19.08 6.36
CA PHE A 21 15.27 17.76 6.38
C PHE A 21 16.27 16.66 5.97
N GLN A 22 17.01 16.88 4.87
CA GLN A 22 18.03 15.95 4.40
C GLN A 22 19.10 15.68 5.48
N GLU A 23 19.62 16.74 6.12
CA GLU A 23 20.59 16.62 7.23
C GLU A 23 20.02 15.86 8.42
N LEU A 24 18.75 16.09 8.77
CA LEU A 24 18.06 15.38 9.85
C LEU A 24 18.00 13.87 9.56
N ILE A 25 17.65 13.49 8.34
CA ILE A 25 17.60 12.08 7.92
C ILE A 25 18.99 11.46 7.91
N LEU A 26 19.98 12.14 7.32
CA LEU A 26 21.37 11.65 7.26
C LEU A 26 21.96 11.42 8.66
N LYS A 27 21.71 12.35 9.60
CA LYS A 27 22.15 12.22 10.99
C LYS A 27 21.42 11.11 11.74
N GLY A 28 20.14 10.92 11.45
CA GLY A 28 19.32 9.86 12.05
C GLY A 28 19.54 8.48 11.43
N GLY A 29 20.19 8.41 10.27
CA GLY A 29 20.57 7.17 9.59
C GLY A 29 19.36 6.27 9.30
N PHE A 30 19.57 4.95 9.47
CA PHE A 30 18.58 3.92 9.17
C PHE A 30 17.21 4.18 9.80
N THR A 31 17.15 4.53 11.09
CA THR A 31 15.88 4.67 11.80
C THR A 31 15.07 5.86 11.28
N ALA A 32 15.72 7.00 11.04
CA ALA A 32 15.04 8.18 10.51
C ALA A 32 14.53 7.95 9.08
N PHE A 33 15.36 7.34 8.23
CA PHE A 33 14.96 6.99 6.87
C PHE A 33 13.84 5.94 6.86
N ARG A 34 13.87 4.95 7.76
CA ARG A 34 12.78 3.97 7.89
C ARG A 34 11.45 4.64 8.21
N LEU A 35 11.43 5.52 9.21
CA LEU A 35 10.21 6.24 9.58
C LEU A 35 9.71 7.13 8.43
N PHE A 36 10.62 7.74 7.67
CA PHE A 36 10.29 8.51 6.47
C PHE A 36 9.61 7.64 5.39
N ILE A 37 10.20 6.49 5.08
CA ILE A 37 9.65 5.52 4.13
C ILE A 37 8.30 4.98 4.61
N ASP A 38 8.15 4.67 5.90
CA ASP A 38 6.89 4.21 6.48
C ASP A 38 5.80 5.29 6.38
N GLY A 39 6.13 6.56 6.65
CA GLY A 39 5.21 7.68 6.43
C GLY A 39 4.80 7.85 4.96
N PHE A 40 5.73 7.65 4.03
CA PHE A 40 5.44 7.63 2.60
C PHE A 40 4.46 6.51 2.22
N ARG A 41 4.60 5.30 2.78
CA ARG A 41 3.67 4.18 2.54
C ARG A 41 2.27 4.49 3.03
N GLU A 42 2.17 5.07 4.22
CA GLU A 42 0.87 5.50 4.76
C GLU A 42 0.23 6.56 3.85
N ARG A 43 1.01 7.51 3.33
CA ARG A 43 0.52 8.48 2.35
C ARG A 43 0.06 7.80 1.05
N LEU A 44 0.84 6.85 0.53
CA LEU A 44 0.53 6.09 -0.68
C LEU A 44 -0.76 5.27 -0.54
N LYS A 45 -1.02 4.72 0.65
CA LYS A 45 -2.23 3.97 0.97
C LYS A 45 -3.47 4.86 0.87
N HIS A 46 -3.41 6.07 1.43
CA HIS A 46 -4.60 6.90 1.63
C HIS A 46 -4.84 8.00 0.58
N TYR A 47 -3.84 8.35 -0.26
CA TYR A 47 -4.04 9.47 -1.19
C TYR A 47 -5.20 9.25 -2.16
N GLU A 48 -5.91 10.33 -2.47
CA GLU A 48 -7.04 10.38 -3.39
C GLU A 48 -6.64 10.86 -4.80
N GLU A 49 -7.54 10.68 -5.76
CA GLU A 49 -7.33 10.99 -7.18
C GLU A 49 -6.82 12.42 -7.43
N HIS A 50 -7.36 13.41 -6.72
CA HIS A 50 -6.95 14.81 -6.84
C HIS A 50 -5.53 15.09 -6.33
N GLU A 51 -4.95 14.18 -5.53
CA GLU A 51 -3.63 14.31 -4.91
C GLU A 51 -2.53 13.65 -5.74
N HIS A 52 -2.88 12.96 -6.84
CA HIS A 52 -1.96 12.20 -7.67
C HIS A 52 -0.74 13.02 -8.15
N VAL A 53 -0.98 14.27 -8.58
CA VAL A 53 0.08 15.17 -9.02
C VAL A 53 1.00 15.53 -7.85
N ASN A 54 0.43 15.75 -6.67
CA ASN A 54 1.19 16.09 -5.48
C ASN A 54 2.07 14.91 -5.03
N ILE A 55 1.52 13.69 -4.97
CA ILE A 55 2.29 12.51 -4.53
C ILE A 55 3.43 12.19 -5.50
N SER A 56 3.21 12.33 -6.81
CA SER A 56 4.27 12.16 -7.82
C SER A 56 5.41 13.16 -7.64
N ARG A 57 5.06 14.43 -7.35
CA ARG A 57 6.05 15.47 -7.03
C ARG A 57 6.82 15.16 -5.75
N LEU A 58 6.14 14.68 -4.70
CA LEU A 58 6.78 14.30 -3.44
C LEU A 58 7.79 13.16 -3.66
N ILE A 59 7.45 12.13 -4.45
CA ILE A 59 8.38 11.04 -4.77
C ILE A 59 9.60 11.57 -5.53
N ALA A 60 9.38 12.42 -6.54
CA ALA A 60 10.48 13.01 -7.31
C ALA A 60 11.43 13.82 -6.41
N SER A 61 10.88 14.67 -5.53
CA SER A 61 11.66 15.44 -4.55
C SER A 61 12.40 14.54 -3.56
N ALA A 62 11.78 13.46 -3.06
CA ALA A 62 12.43 12.50 -2.16
C ALA A 62 13.59 11.78 -2.86
N LYS A 63 13.43 11.42 -4.13
CA LYS A 63 14.46 10.80 -4.99
C LYS A 63 15.63 11.74 -5.27
N GLU A 64 15.37 13.04 -5.42
CA GLU A 64 16.44 14.06 -5.54
C GLU A 64 17.23 14.23 -4.24
N LEU A 65 16.55 14.24 -3.08
CA LEU A 65 17.20 14.35 -1.78
C LEU A 65 17.98 13.09 -1.39
N PHE A 66 17.49 11.92 -1.79
CA PHE A 66 18.11 10.62 -1.45
C PHE A 66 18.21 9.74 -2.69
N PRO A 67 19.12 10.04 -3.64
CA PRO A 67 19.26 9.29 -4.88
C PRO A 67 19.78 7.86 -4.67
N GLU A 68 20.45 7.60 -3.55
CA GLU A 68 21.02 6.30 -3.20
C GLU A 68 20.45 5.77 -1.87
N PRO A 69 19.15 5.42 -1.81
CA PRO A 69 18.50 4.93 -0.58
C PRO A 69 19.13 3.65 -0.01
N GLN A 70 19.81 2.86 -0.85
CA GLN A 70 20.58 1.69 -0.45
C GLN A 70 21.70 1.98 0.56
N ALA A 71 22.18 3.23 0.64
CA ALA A 71 23.17 3.65 1.62
C ALA A 71 22.64 3.54 3.07
N PHE A 72 21.33 3.68 3.27
CA PHE A 72 20.70 3.47 4.58
C PHE A 72 20.36 2.00 4.83
N SER A 73 19.92 1.28 3.80
CA SER A 73 19.68 -0.17 3.83
C SER A 73 19.61 -0.75 2.42
N PRO A 74 20.31 -1.85 2.11
CA PRO A 74 20.22 -2.51 0.80
C PRO A 74 18.79 -2.87 0.36
N ALA A 75 17.88 -3.08 1.32
CA ALA A 75 16.47 -3.38 1.05
C ALA A 75 15.70 -2.21 0.39
N TRP A 76 16.27 -1.01 0.33
CA TRP A 76 15.64 0.16 -0.26
C TRP A 76 16.23 0.57 -1.60
N ALA A 77 17.08 -0.25 -2.22
CA ALA A 77 17.74 0.06 -3.48
C ALA A 77 16.77 0.51 -4.60
N HIS A 78 15.55 -0.02 -4.59
CA HIS A 78 14.53 0.25 -5.61
C HIS A 78 13.28 0.96 -5.06
N ILE A 79 13.35 1.50 -3.84
CA ILE A 79 12.15 2.00 -3.14
C ILE A 79 11.44 3.13 -3.90
N TRP A 80 12.18 3.98 -4.60
CA TRP A 80 11.59 5.06 -5.38
C TRP A 80 10.90 4.54 -6.65
N GLU A 81 11.50 3.58 -7.34
CA GLU A 81 10.85 2.91 -8.48
C GLU A 81 9.57 2.17 -8.03
N GLU A 82 9.63 1.47 -6.89
CA GLU A 82 8.46 0.82 -6.29
C GLU A 82 7.32 1.83 -6.05
N TYR A 83 7.63 3.01 -5.51
CA TYR A 83 6.63 4.05 -5.25
C TYR A 83 6.07 4.66 -6.53
N GLU A 84 6.91 4.91 -7.53
CA GLU A 84 6.48 5.38 -8.85
C GLU A 84 5.51 4.37 -9.51
N PHE A 85 5.79 3.07 -9.41
CA PHE A 85 4.88 2.02 -9.89
C PHE A 85 3.57 1.96 -9.09
N ILE A 86 3.63 2.05 -7.76
CA ILE A 86 2.42 2.09 -6.92
C ILE A 86 1.52 3.25 -7.32
N VAL A 87 2.10 4.44 -7.51
CA VAL A 87 1.35 5.62 -7.94
C VAL A 87 0.69 5.40 -9.30
N THR A 88 1.44 4.88 -10.26
CA THR A 88 0.94 4.59 -11.63
C THR A 88 -0.21 3.59 -11.62
N TYR A 89 -0.05 2.46 -10.92
CA TYR A 89 -1.07 1.41 -10.90
C TYR A 89 -2.28 1.77 -10.06
N LYS A 90 -2.11 2.47 -8.94
CA LYS A 90 -3.23 2.94 -8.13
C LYS A 90 -4.03 3.99 -8.89
N GLN A 91 -3.38 4.91 -9.61
CA GLN A 91 -4.06 5.86 -10.49
C GLN A 91 -4.95 5.14 -11.51
N THR A 92 -4.43 4.09 -12.16
CA THR A 92 -5.23 3.27 -13.11
C THR A 92 -6.51 2.75 -12.45
N VAL A 93 -6.45 2.29 -11.20
CA VAL A 93 -7.62 1.80 -10.46
C VAL A 93 -8.62 2.93 -10.18
N LEU A 94 -8.13 4.08 -9.71
CA LEU A 94 -8.96 5.25 -9.42
C LEU A 94 -9.70 5.73 -10.68
N GLU A 95 -9.02 5.81 -11.81
CA GLU A 95 -9.60 6.24 -13.09
C GLU A 95 -10.57 5.20 -13.69
N THR A 96 -10.30 3.90 -13.47
CA THR A 96 -11.12 2.82 -14.03
C THR A 96 -12.45 2.65 -13.29
N ILE A 97 -12.48 2.89 -11.98
CA ILE A 97 -13.64 2.63 -11.12
C ILE A 97 -14.26 3.97 -10.68
N PRO A 98 -15.45 4.33 -11.22
CA PRO A 98 -16.15 5.56 -10.88
C PRO A 98 -16.41 5.70 -9.39
N SER A 99 -16.41 6.94 -8.88
CA SER A 99 -16.52 7.22 -7.43
C SER A 99 -17.78 6.66 -6.79
N ASP A 100 -18.91 6.66 -7.51
CA ASP A 100 -20.19 6.11 -7.09
C ASP A 100 -20.21 4.57 -7.01
N GLN A 101 -19.20 3.89 -7.56
CA GLN A 101 -19.07 2.43 -7.53
C GLN A 101 -18.04 1.93 -6.50
N ARG A 102 -17.33 2.84 -5.82
CA ARG A 102 -16.23 2.50 -4.91
C ARG A 102 -16.70 1.95 -3.55
N GLU A 103 -17.87 2.37 -3.06
CA GLU A 103 -18.37 1.93 -1.75
C GLU A 103 -18.65 0.42 -1.69
N GLY A 104 -18.21 -0.23 -0.61
CA GLY A 104 -18.44 -1.65 -0.36
C GLY A 104 -17.14 -2.40 -0.03
N GLU A 105 -17.25 -3.73 0.03
CA GLU A 105 -16.12 -4.61 0.29
C GLU A 105 -15.39 -4.97 -1.01
N TRP A 106 -14.07 -4.92 -0.95
CA TRP A 106 -13.16 -5.30 -2.02
C TRP A 106 -12.24 -6.43 -1.58
N GLN A 107 -11.73 -7.15 -2.57
CA GLN A 107 -10.72 -8.18 -2.36
C GLN A 107 -9.65 -8.13 -3.46
N ILE A 108 -8.44 -8.59 -3.10
CA ILE A 108 -7.37 -8.90 -4.03
C ILE A 108 -7.22 -10.40 -4.17
N ILE A 109 -7.10 -10.88 -5.40
CA ILE A 109 -6.75 -12.27 -5.71
C ILE A 109 -5.45 -12.27 -6.51
N LEU A 110 -4.45 -13.02 -6.03
CA LEU A 110 -3.24 -13.34 -6.79
C LEU A 110 -3.20 -14.84 -7.05
N ASP A 111 -2.82 -15.20 -8.28
CA ASP A 111 -2.75 -16.60 -8.69
C ASP A 111 -1.77 -16.76 -9.86
N ASN A 112 -1.25 -17.98 -10.01
CA ASN A 112 -0.43 -18.40 -11.14
C ASN A 112 -0.97 -19.74 -11.67
N PRO A 113 -1.71 -19.72 -12.77
CA PRO A 113 -2.45 -20.89 -13.26
C PRO A 113 -1.54 -22.03 -13.76
N TYR A 114 -0.24 -21.79 -13.83
CA TYR A 114 0.76 -22.78 -14.26
C TYR A 114 1.56 -23.39 -13.10
N THR A 115 1.21 -23.03 -11.86
CA THR A 115 1.85 -23.58 -10.66
C THR A 115 0.83 -24.28 -9.79
N THR A 116 1.30 -25.16 -8.91
CA THR A 116 0.48 -25.76 -7.85
C THR A 116 0.50 -24.91 -6.57
N SER A 117 0.95 -23.67 -6.66
CA SER A 117 0.99 -22.75 -5.52
C SER A 117 -0.42 -22.39 -5.09
N ASP A 118 -0.60 -22.12 -3.80
CA ASP A 118 -1.88 -21.69 -3.27
C ASP A 118 -2.28 -20.33 -3.85
N LEU A 119 -3.56 -20.20 -4.22
CA LEU A 119 -4.17 -18.93 -4.54
C LEU A 119 -4.16 -18.04 -3.29
N VAL A 120 -3.69 -16.81 -3.43
CA VAL A 120 -3.65 -15.82 -2.35
C VAL A 120 -4.85 -14.89 -2.46
N CYS A 121 -5.59 -14.73 -1.36
CA CYS A 121 -6.73 -13.82 -1.28
C CYS A 121 -6.58 -12.87 -0.08
N TYR A 122 -6.80 -11.57 -0.33
CA TYR A 122 -6.92 -10.55 0.69
C TYR A 122 -8.35 -10.00 0.68
N PRO A 123 -9.26 -10.52 1.52
CA PRO A 123 -10.65 -10.08 1.60
C PRO A 123 -10.82 -8.87 2.54
N ASN A 124 -12.07 -8.38 2.70
CA ASN A 124 -12.44 -7.34 3.67
C ASN A 124 -11.73 -6.00 3.50
N LEU A 125 -11.41 -5.59 2.28
CA LEU A 125 -10.74 -4.32 2.01
C LEU A 125 -11.75 -3.21 1.72
N SER A 126 -11.48 -2.00 2.17
CA SER A 126 -12.08 -0.82 1.56
C SER A 126 -11.55 -0.62 0.14
N PHE A 127 -12.22 0.21 -0.67
CA PHE A 127 -11.73 0.52 -2.03
C PHE A 127 -10.31 1.10 -2.03
N MET A 128 -10.02 2.04 -1.13
CA MET A 128 -8.71 2.69 -1.08
C MET A 128 -7.60 1.71 -0.71
N GLU A 129 -7.89 0.80 0.23
CA GLU A 129 -6.97 -0.28 0.59
C GLU A 129 -6.78 -1.27 -0.55
N GLY A 130 -7.87 -1.68 -1.20
CA GLY A 130 -7.83 -2.53 -2.38
C GLY A 130 -7.03 -1.91 -3.52
N ALA A 131 -7.21 -0.63 -3.81
CA ALA A 131 -6.48 0.08 -4.84
C ALA A 131 -4.98 0.16 -4.54
N TYR A 132 -4.61 0.44 -3.29
CA TYR A 132 -3.21 0.44 -2.85
C TYR A 132 -2.60 -0.97 -2.92
N MET A 133 -3.28 -1.99 -2.37
CA MET A 133 -2.77 -3.36 -2.38
C MET A 133 -2.67 -3.92 -3.80
N TYR A 134 -3.63 -3.62 -4.66
CA TYR A 134 -3.56 -3.94 -6.09
C TYR A 134 -2.29 -3.37 -6.70
N ALA A 135 -2.02 -2.08 -6.48
CA ALA A 135 -0.85 -1.42 -7.03
C ALA A 135 0.48 -1.98 -6.48
N TYR A 136 0.55 -2.19 -5.16
CA TYR A 136 1.70 -2.74 -4.46
C TYR A 136 2.06 -4.16 -4.93
N PHE A 137 1.08 -5.03 -5.11
CA PHE A 137 1.34 -6.37 -5.60
C PHE A 137 1.59 -6.40 -7.11
N ARG A 138 0.91 -5.54 -7.87
CA ARG A 138 1.10 -5.44 -9.32
C ARG A 138 2.53 -5.05 -9.69
N SER A 139 3.21 -4.24 -8.89
CA SER A 139 4.62 -3.87 -9.12
C SER A 139 5.61 -5.03 -9.00
N ASP A 140 5.24 -6.12 -8.32
CA ASP A 140 6.11 -7.30 -8.11
C ASP A 140 5.54 -8.60 -8.71
N LEU A 141 4.62 -8.49 -9.69
CA LEU A 141 4.09 -9.67 -10.37
C LEU A 141 5.17 -10.40 -11.16
N LYS A 142 5.28 -11.71 -10.94
CA LYS A 142 6.19 -12.58 -11.68
C LYS A 142 5.55 -13.05 -13.00
N ASN A 143 6.37 -13.69 -13.83
CA ASN A 143 5.90 -14.27 -15.08
C ASN A 143 4.74 -15.24 -14.86
N ASN A 144 3.67 -15.03 -15.63
CA ASN A 144 2.43 -15.80 -15.59
C ASN A 144 1.59 -15.66 -14.31
N GLU A 145 1.99 -14.81 -13.36
CA GLU A 145 1.11 -14.40 -12.27
C GLU A 145 0.08 -13.39 -12.79
N TYR A 146 -1.11 -13.41 -12.22
CA TYR A 146 -2.11 -12.37 -12.43
C TYR A 146 -2.65 -11.88 -11.09
N ILE A 147 -3.10 -10.63 -11.10
CA ILE A 147 -3.78 -10.00 -9.97
C ILE A 147 -5.17 -9.54 -10.40
N ARG A 148 -6.15 -9.71 -9.52
CA ARG A 148 -7.51 -9.16 -9.68
C ARG A 148 -7.85 -8.30 -8.49
N LEU A 149 -8.41 -7.13 -8.76
CA LEU A 149 -9.17 -6.33 -7.79
C LEU A 149 -10.64 -6.57 -8.05
N GLN A 150 -11.39 -7.03 -7.06
CA GLN A 150 -12.79 -7.41 -7.21
C GLN A 150 -13.64 -6.82 -6.11
N LYS A 151 -14.79 -6.25 -6.48
CA LYS A 151 -15.84 -5.83 -5.54
C LYS A 151 -16.72 -7.02 -5.18
N ILE A 152 -16.93 -7.25 -3.89
CA ILE A 152 -17.87 -8.25 -3.38
C ILE A 152 -19.28 -7.68 -3.45
N GLN A 153 -20.17 -8.39 -4.13
CA GLN A 153 -21.59 -8.03 -4.23
C GLN A 153 -22.44 -8.86 -3.25
N ASN A 154 -22.17 -10.15 -3.17
CA ASN A 154 -22.87 -11.09 -2.30
C ASN A 154 -21.84 -11.97 -1.60
N LEU A 155 -22.00 -12.18 -0.30
CA LEU A 155 -21.12 -13.01 0.52
C LEU A 155 -21.95 -14.05 1.29
N ILE A 156 -21.54 -15.31 1.23
CA ILE A 156 -22.06 -16.39 2.07
C ILE A 156 -20.91 -16.89 2.93
N MET A 157 -21.10 -16.89 4.25
CA MET A 157 -20.15 -17.40 5.22
C MET A 157 -20.79 -18.47 6.08
N ALA A 158 -20.02 -19.50 6.41
CA ALA A 158 -20.39 -20.55 7.36
C ALA A 158 -19.15 -20.98 8.14
N PHE A 159 -19.32 -21.26 9.43
CA PHE A 159 -18.24 -21.71 10.31
C PHE A 159 -18.29 -23.21 10.54
N GLY A 160 -17.14 -23.88 10.49
CA GLY A 160 -17.06 -25.34 10.73
C GLY A 160 -17.50 -25.77 12.13
N SER A 161 -17.55 -24.84 13.09
CA SER A 161 -17.98 -25.06 14.48
C SER A 161 -19.50 -25.03 14.69
N GLU A 162 -20.31 -24.62 13.71
CA GLU A 162 -21.77 -24.45 13.86
C GLU A 162 -22.50 -25.75 14.23
N ARG A 163 -21.89 -26.92 13.96
CA ARG A 163 -22.43 -28.23 14.35
C ARG A 163 -22.17 -28.60 15.81
N THR A 164 -21.19 -28.01 16.48
CA THR A 164 -20.79 -28.44 17.83
C THR A 164 -21.64 -27.77 18.92
N GLU A 165 -21.91 -26.47 18.77
CA GLU A 165 -22.70 -25.69 19.75
C GLU A 165 -24.19 -26.09 19.79
N SER A 166 -24.73 -26.56 18.66
CA SER A 166 -26.10 -27.05 18.55
C SER A 166 -26.30 -28.40 19.23
N MET A 167 -25.25 -29.23 19.32
CA MET A 167 -25.28 -30.52 20.03
C MET A 167 -25.09 -30.38 21.54
N GLU A 168 -24.31 -29.40 22.02
CA GLU A 168 -24.15 -29.14 23.45
C GLU A 168 -25.43 -28.58 24.09
N LYS A 169 -26.10 -27.62 23.43
CA LYS A 169 -27.41 -27.10 23.90
C LYS A 169 -28.54 -28.13 23.92
N SER A 170 -28.39 -29.23 23.19
CA SER A 170 -29.36 -30.33 23.17
C SER A 170 -29.11 -31.39 24.26
N LYS A 171 -27.95 -31.39 24.92
CA LYS A 171 -27.63 -32.31 26.03
C LYS A 171 -28.05 -31.77 27.40
N ASP A 172 -28.30 -30.46 27.50
CA ASP A 172 -28.76 -29.79 28.72
C ASP A 172 -30.30 -29.63 28.81
N ARG A 173 -31.06 -30.41 28.02
CA ARG A 173 -32.54 -30.47 28.09
C ARG A 173 -33.05 -31.87 28.39
#